data_AF-A0A966HCL3-F1
#
_entry.id   AF-A0A966HCL3-F1
#
_cell.length_a   1.000
_cell.length_b   1.000
_cell.length_c   1.000
_cell.angle_alpha   90.00
_cell.angle_beta   90.00
_cell.angle_gamma   90.00
#
_symmetry.space_group_name_H-M   'P 1'
#
loop_
_entity.id
_entity.type
_entity.pdbx_description
1 polymer ?
#
loop_
_entity_poly.entity_id
_entity_poly.type
_entity_poly.pdbx_seq_one_letter_code
_entity_poly.pdbx_strand_id
1 'polypeptide(L)'
;MPAGDRIVKTMLEAARKATPETNTTDILYGVVQSINPLVVLVDNRLSLTEDFLILSPFCYKAAFDIEVEAHSHGITVSAVSANDHKHSAPDVVASAHKHKVDGKDSTEAGAINITGKETDNAGGFNITPTATCGQAGSHKIHVSLWEDLDVADKLVMLRVAKGQAYMILYRDKLSIKVT
;
A
#
# COMPACT_ATOMS: atom_id res chain seq x y z
N MET A 1 28.70 52.67 36.31
CA MET A 1 27.96 52.05 35.20
C MET A 1 28.12 52.94 33.98
N PRO A 2 28.72 52.44 32.89
CA PRO A 2 28.78 53.13 31.60
C PRO A 2 27.40 53.62 31.13
N ALA A 3 27.36 54.68 30.32
CA ALA A 3 26.11 55.26 29.84
C ALA A 3 25.27 54.27 28.99
N GLY A 4 25.92 53.37 28.24
CA GLY A 4 25.25 52.34 27.44
C GLY A 4 24.43 51.34 28.27
N ASP A 5 24.99 50.86 29.38
CA ASP A 5 24.32 49.91 30.27
C ASP A 5 23.03 50.49 30.86
N ARG A 6 23.00 51.80 31.10
CA ARG A 6 21.80 52.48 31.60
C ARG A 6 20.67 52.44 30.57
N ILE A 7 20.98 52.69 29.30
CA ILE A 7 19.98 52.67 28.22
C ILE A 7 19.42 51.25 28.07
N VAL A 8 20.28 50.24 28.00
CA VAL A 8 19.86 48.84 27.88
C VAL A 8 18.99 48.43 29.06
N LYS A 9 19.37 48.82 30.29
CA LYS A 9 18.60 48.53 31.49
C LYS A 9 17.24 49.21 31.48
N THR A 10 17.16 50.49 31.11
CA THR A 10 15.87 51.22 31.04
C THR A 10 14.96 50.65 29.94
N MET A 11 15.50 50.26 28.78
CA MET A 11 14.74 49.57 27.74
C MET A 11 14.20 48.22 28.23
N LEU A 12 15.02 47.44 28.93
CA LEU A 12 14.60 46.16 29.50
C LEU A 12 13.51 46.34 30.57
N GLU A 13 13.63 47.37 31.43
CA GLU A 13 12.63 47.70 32.44
C GLU A 13 11.31 48.16 31.81
N ALA A 14 11.37 48.97 30.75
CA ALA A 14 10.18 49.38 29.99
C ALA A 14 9.49 48.18 29.32
N ALA A 15 10.27 47.27 28.73
CA ALA A 15 9.75 46.04 28.14
C ALA A 15 9.09 45.13 29.20
N ARG A 16 9.75 44.92 30.35
CA ARG A 16 9.18 44.17 31.49
C ARG A 16 7.89 44.78 32.04
N LYS A 17 7.76 46.11 31.96
CA LYS A 17 6.54 46.81 32.40
C LYS A 17 5.40 46.67 31.38
N ALA A 18 5.70 46.70 30.08
CA ALA A 18 4.74 46.50 29.01
C ALA A 18 4.28 45.04 28.91
N THR A 19 5.20 44.10 29.17
CA THR A 19 4.96 42.66 29.13
C THR A 19 5.30 42.07 30.51
N PRO A 20 4.37 42.17 31.48
CA PRO A 20 4.63 41.68 32.83
C PRO A 20 4.96 40.19 32.79
N GLU A 21 6.02 39.79 33.51
CA GLU A 21 6.38 38.37 33.63
C GLU A 21 5.19 37.61 34.24
N THR A 22 4.53 36.79 33.43
CA THR A 22 3.45 35.93 33.89
C THR A 22 4.02 34.57 34.23
N ASN A 23 3.85 34.11 35.46
CA ASN A 23 4.18 32.71 35.80
C ASN A 23 3.08 31.73 35.32
N THR A 24 1.97 32.26 34.79
CA THR A 24 0.88 31.46 34.24
C THR A 24 1.11 31.19 32.76
N THR A 25 1.03 29.91 32.41
CA THR A 25 0.96 29.44 31.03
C THR A 25 -0.49 29.49 30.58
N ASP A 26 -0.78 30.28 29.55
CA ASP A 26 -2.14 30.46 29.02
C ASP A 26 -2.22 29.85 27.61
N ILE A 27 -3.39 29.29 27.27
CA ILE A 27 -3.71 28.85 25.91
C ILE A 27 -4.20 30.07 25.14
N LEU A 28 -3.65 30.28 23.95
CA LEU A 28 -3.91 31.41 23.07
C LEU A 28 -4.29 30.92 21.68
N TYR A 29 -5.04 31.74 20.95
CA TYR A 29 -5.42 31.43 19.58
C TYR A 29 -4.73 32.39 18.62
N GLY A 30 -4.15 31.82 17.56
CA GLY A 30 -3.42 32.54 16.55
C GLY A 30 -3.94 32.29 15.14
N VAL A 31 -3.65 33.20 14.22
CA VAL A 31 -3.86 33.02 12.78
C VAL A 31 -2.56 33.34 12.05
N VAL A 32 -2.14 32.45 11.15
CA VAL A 32 -0.95 32.68 10.30
C VAL A 32 -1.24 33.82 9.31
N GLN A 33 -0.42 34.87 9.33
CA GLN A 33 -0.50 35.97 8.37
C GLN A 33 0.48 35.82 7.20
N SER A 34 1.66 35.26 7.47
CA SER A 34 2.72 35.04 6.48
C SER A 34 3.51 33.80 6.87
N ILE A 35 4.04 33.08 5.88
CA ILE A 35 4.84 31.85 6.06
C ILE A 35 6.34 32.07 5.81
N ASN A 36 6.74 33.12 5.07
CA ASN A 36 8.14 33.40 4.77
C ASN A 36 8.37 34.93 4.70
N PRO A 37 8.85 35.58 5.77
CA PRO A 37 9.08 35.01 7.11
C PRO A 37 7.77 34.67 7.84
N LEU A 38 7.82 33.76 8.82
CA LEU A 38 6.64 33.32 9.56
C LEU A 38 6.14 34.43 10.51
N VAL A 39 4.88 34.82 10.34
CA VAL A 39 4.20 35.81 11.19
C VAL A 39 2.84 35.29 11.61
N VAL A 40 2.57 35.29 12.91
CA VAL A 40 1.31 34.83 13.50
C VAL A 40 0.65 35.97 14.28
N LEU A 41 -0.62 36.22 14.01
CA LEU A 41 -1.45 37.15 14.77
C LEU A 41 -2.13 36.41 15.92
N VAL A 42 -1.75 36.73 17.15
CA VAL A 42 -2.31 36.18 18.38
C VAL A 42 -3.36 37.12 18.96
N ASP A 43 -4.51 36.56 19.36
CA ASP A 43 -5.65 37.27 19.96
C ASP A 43 -6.08 38.55 19.22
N ASN A 44 -5.90 38.59 17.89
CA ASN A 44 -6.16 39.76 17.03
C ASN A 44 -5.46 41.07 17.48
N ARG A 45 -4.41 40.98 18.31
CA ARG A 45 -3.77 42.16 18.93
C ARG A 45 -2.26 42.15 18.82
N LEU A 46 -1.64 40.97 18.80
CA LEU A 46 -0.19 40.83 18.85
C LEU A 46 0.31 40.05 17.65
N SER A 47 1.14 40.67 16.81
CA SER A 47 1.82 39.96 15.73
C SER A 47 3.18 39.48 16.21
N LEU A 48 3.39 38.16 16.17
CA LEU A 48 4.63 37.50 16.55
C LEU A 48 5.39 37.07 15.30
N THR A 49 6.70 37.35 15.28
CA THR A 49 7.64 36.85 14.27
C THR A 49 8.19 35.49 14.69
N GLU A 50 8.81 34.79 13.74
CA GLU A 50 9.41 33.45 13.92
C GLU A 50 10.35 33.33 15.14
N ASP A 51 11.05 34.40 15.53
CA ASP A 51 11.94 34.42 16.70
C ASP A 51 11.24 34.11 18.03
N PHE A 52 9.95 34.46 18.15
CA PHE A 52 9.16 34.26 19.37
C PHE A 52 8.32 32.98 19.33
N LEU A 53 8.37 32.24 18.21
CA LEU A 53 7.55 31.07 17.96
C LEU A 53 8.36 29.79 18.13
N ILE A 54 7.82 28.85 18.90
CA ILE A 54 8.36 27.50 19.02
C ILE A 54 7.44 26.57 18.23
N LEU A 55 7.95 26.08 17.11
CA LEU A 55 7.20 25.20 16.21
C LEU A 55 7.20 23.76 16.74
N SER A 56 6.01 23.20 16.94
CA SER A 56 5.86 21.77 17.21
C SER A 56 5.95 20.93 15.93
N PRO A 57 6.16 19.61 16.04
CA PRO A 57 6.18 18.71 14.88
C PRO A 57 4.94 18.78 13.99
N PHE A 58 3.79 19.22 14.52
CA PHE A 58 2.53 19.35 13.78
C PHE A 58 2.49 20.53 12.79
N CYS A 59 3.53 21.38 12.79
CA CYS A 59 3.66 22.52 11.88
C CYS A 59 4.43 22.17 10.58
N TYR A 60 5.00 20.97 10.50
CA TYR A 60 5.78 20.50 9.36
C TYR A 60 5.06 19.36 8.66
N LYS A 61 5.25 19.24 7.34
CA LYS A 61 4.70 18.13 6.56
C LYS A 61 5.10 16.76 7.13
N ALA A 62 4.11 15.89 7.32
CA ALA A 62 4.30 14.48 7.65
C ALA A 62 3.57 13.59 6.64
N ALA A 63 4.32 12.73 5.96
CA ALA A 63 3.81 11.77 5.00
C ALA A 63 4.65 10.47 5.05
N PHE A 64 4.06 9.37 4.61
CA PHE A 64 4.77 8.11 4.40
C PHE A 64 4.29 7.42 3.13
N ASP A 65 5.20 6.66 2.53
CA ASP A 65 4.96 5.86 1.34
C ASP A 65 4.84 4.38 1.72
N ILE A 66 3.78 3.73 1.23
CA ILE A 66 3.63 2.28 1.30
C ILE A 66 3.79 1.73 -0.11
N GLU A 67 4.74 0.81 -0.28
CA GLU A 67 4.91 0.06 -1.51
C GLU A 67 4.41 -1.38 -1.28
N VAL A 68 3.41 -1.78 -2.07
CA VAL A 68 2.92 -3.15 -2.13
C VAL A 68 3.58 -3.79 -3.35
N GLU A 69 4.54 -4.68 -3.09
CA GLU A 69 5.23 -5.43 -4.12
C GLU A 69 4.24 -6.28 -4.94
N ALA A 70 4.58 -6.48 -6.22
CA ALA A 70 3.81 -7.34 -7.09
C ALA A 70 3.80 -8.77 -6.54
N HIS A 71 2.63 -9.40 -6.56
CA HIS A 71 2.49 -10.82 -6.23
C HIS A 71 1.83 -11.57 -7.39
N SER A 72 2.16 -12.85 -7.51
CA SER A 72 1.61 -13.74 -8.55
C SER A 72 0.63 -14.73 -7.94
N HIS A 73 -0.51 -14.91 -8.57
CA HIS A 73 -1.39 -16.04 -8.30
C HIS A 73 -0.99 -17.22 -9.21
N GLY A 74 -0.87 -18.40 -8.65
CA GLY A 74 -0.64 -19.63 -9.40
C GLY A 74 -1.88 -20.50 -9.34
N ILE A 75 -2.43 -20.88 -10.49
CA ILE A 75 -3.45 -21.94 -10.57
C ILE A 75 -2.73 -23.21 -11.00
N THR A 76 -2.65 -24.18 -10.10
CA THR A 76 -2.21 -25.54 -10.43
C THR A 76 -3.41 -26.36 -10.86
N VAL A 77 -3.49 -26.66 -12.15
CA VAL A 77 -4.40 -27.68 -12.69
C VAL A 77 -3.62 -28.97 -12.88
N SER A 78 -3.99 -30.00 -12.13
CA SER A 78 -3.51 -31.36 -12.39
C SER A 78 -4.09 -31.85 -13.71
N ALA A 79 -3.27 -32.49 -14.54
CA ALA A 79 -3.75 -33.16 -15.73
C ALA A 79 -4.82 -34.21 -15.34
N VAL A 80 -5.92 -34.27 -16.10
CA VAL A 80 -6.84 -35.40 -16.01
C VAL A 80 -6.08 -36.63 -16.49
N SER A 81 -5.72 -37.50 -15.57
CA SER A 81 -4.97 -38.73 -15.87
C SER A 81 -5.81 -39.65 -16.75
N ALA A 82 -5.28 -40.01 -17.92
CA ALA A 82 -5.90 -40.99 -18.81
C ALA A 82 -5.91 -42.43 -18.24
N ASN A 83 -5.21 -42.68 -17.12
CA ASN A 83 -5.08 -44.03 -16.55
C ASN A 83 -6.39 -44.64 -15.99
N ASP A 84 -7.45 -43.86 -15.87
CA ASP A 84 -8.69 -44.33 -15.21
C ASP A 84 -9.77 -44.86 -16.17
N HIS A 85 -9.45 -45.06 -17.46
CA HIS A 85 -10.41 -45.72 -18.37
C HIS A 85 -9.74 -46.74 -19.30
N LYS A 86 -10.09 -48.01 -19.11
CA LYS A 86 -9.75 -49.14 -19.97
C LYS A 86 -10.99 -49.55 -20.76
N HIS A 87 -10.81 -49.86 -22.05
CA HIS A 87 -11.82 -50.54 -22.84
C HIS A 87 -11.33 -51.97 -23.09
N SER A 88 -12.12 -52.96 -22.69
CA SER A 88 -11.90 -54.34 -23.11
C SER A 88 -12.78 -54.63 -24.33
N ALA A 89 -12.16 -55.15 -25.39
CA ALA A 89 -12.94 -55.84 -26.40
C ALA A 89 -13.32 -57.22 -25.84
N PRO A 90 -14.57 -57.69 -26.02
CA PRO A 90 -14.93 -59.06 -25.68
C PRO A 90 -14.14 -60.04 -26.56
N ASP A 91 -13.93 -61.26 -26.05
CA ASP A 91 -13.23 -62.31 -26.79
C ASP A 91 -13.93 -62.60 -28.13
N VAL A 92 -13.23 -62.31 -29.23
CA VAL A 92 -13.70 -62.62 -30.58
C VAL A 92 -13.11 -63.96 -30.98
N VAL A 93 -13.98 -64.97 -31.06
CA VAL A 93 -13.63 -66.27 -31.64
C VAL A 93 -14.06 -66.26 -33.10
N ALA A 94 -13.11 -66.06 -34.02
CA ALA A 94 -13.36 -66.29 -35.43
C ALA A 94 -13.41 -67.80 -35.67
N SER A 95 -14.60 -68.31 -35.97
CA SER A 95 -14.80 -69.74 -36.27
C SER A 95 -13.92 -70.15 -37.46
N ALA A 96 -13.17 -71.25 -37.30
CA ALA A 96 -12.29 -71.76 -38.34
C ALA A 96 -13.08 -72.03 -39.62
N HIS A 97 -12.61 -71.53 -40.76
CA HIS A 97 -13.17 -71.85 -42.06
C HIS A 97 -12.09 -72.39 -42.99
N LYS A 98 -12.46 -73.34 -43.83
CA LYS A 98 -11.56 -73.97 -44.80
C LYS A 98 -11.58 -73.16 -46.09
N HIS A 99 -10.41 -72.92 -46.67
CA HIS A 99 -10.29 -72.43 -48.04
C HIS A 99 -10.01 -73.62 -48.98
N LYS A 100 -10.65 -73.62 -50.16
CA LYS A 100 -10.29 -74.55 -51.24
C LYS A 100 -9.25 -73.89 -52.13
N VAL A 101 -8.09 -74.51 -52.26
CA VAL A 101 -7.11 -74.15 -53.28
C VAL A 101 -7.04 -75.34 -54.23
N ASP A 102 -7.31 -75.09 -55.50
CA ASP A 102 -7.30 -76.11 -56.57
C ASP A 102 -8.16 -77.35 -56.28
N GLY A 103 -9.35 -77.13 -55.68
CA GLY A 103 -10.36 -78.17 -55.46
C GLY A 103 -10.06 -79.13 -54.31
N LYS A 104 -8.93 -79.00 -53.61
CA LYS A 104 -8.61 -79.74 -52.39
C LYS A 104 -8.75 -78.83 -51.16
N ASP A 105 -9.28 -79.37 -50.07
CA ASP A 105 -9.34 -78.65 -48.80
C ASP A 105 -7.91 -78.46 -48.28
N SER A 106 -7.55 -77.24 -47.86
CA SER A 106 -6.29 -77.00 -47.16
C SER A 106 -6.30 -77.68 -45.78
N THR A 107 -5.22 -78.34 -45.38
CA THR A 107 -5.04 -78.84 -44.00
C THR A 107 -5.09 -77.69 -43.00
N GLU A 108 -5.93 -77.87 -41.98
CA GLU A 108 -6.20 -77.07 -40.77
C GLU A 108 -5.58 -75.66 -40.73
N ALA A 109 -6.37 -74.65 -41.13
CA ALA A 109 -6.09 -73.28 -40.72
C ALA A 109 -6.32 -73.18 -39.19
N GLY A 110 -5.24 -72.94 -38.44
CA GLY A 110 -5.31 -72.78 -36.98
C GLY A 110 -6.26 -71.64 -36.59
N ALA A 111 -7.07 -71.86 -35.55
CA ALA A 111 -7.96 -70.83 -35.03
C ALA A 111 -7.15 -69.61 -34.54
N ILE A 112 -7.62 -68.41 -34.86
CA ILE A 112 -7.07 -67.16 -34.28
C ILE A 112 -7.89 -66.85 -33.02
N ASN A 113 -7.30 -67.08 -31.86
CA ASN A 113 -7.86 -66.69 -30.58
C ASN A 113 -7.25 -65.34 -30.16
N ILE A 114 -8.05 -64.27 -30.18
CA ILE A 114 -7.68 -62.97 -29.63
C ILE A 114 -8.30 -62.88 -28.24
N THR A 115 -7.54 -63.26 -27.22
CA THR A 115 -7.99 -63.24 -25.82
C THR A 115 -7.49 -61.98 -25.11
N GLY A 116 -8.41 -61.14 -24.63
CA GLY A 116 -8.11 -60.04 -23.70
C GLY A 116 -6.98 -59.08 -24.10
N LYS A 117 -6.83 -58.76 -25.39
CA LYS A 117 -5.82 -57.77 -25.83
C LYS A 117 -6.26 -56.36 -25.44
N GLU A 118 -5.61 -55.79 -24.42
CA GLU A 118 -5.70 -54.38 -24.11
C GLU A 118 -5.18 -53.56 -25.31
N THR A 119 -5.88 -52.49 -25.68
CA THR A 119 -5.37 -51.56 -26.70
C THR A 119 -4.31 -50.67 -26.07
N ASP A 120 -3.08 -50.69 -26.58
CA ASP A 120 -1.94 -50.02 -25.92
C ASP A 120 -2.07 -48.49 -25.87
N ASN A 121 -2.93 -47.87 -26.67
CA ASN A 121 -3.15 -46.41 -26.63
C ASN A 121 -4.58 -46.06 -27.05
N ALA A 122 -5.43 -45.63 -26.10
CA ALA A 122 -6.65 -44.92 -26.46
C ALA A 122 -6.25 -43.63 -27.19
N GLY A 123 -6.83 -43.36 -28.37
CA GLY A 123 -6.57 -42.16 -29.17
C GLY A 123 -7.13 -40.88 -28.54
N GLY A 124 -6.74 -40.61 -27.29
CA GLY A 124 -7.22 -39.49 -26.51
C GLY A 124 -6.67 -38.15 -27.01
N PHE A 125 -7.53 -37.15 -27.05
CA PHE A 125 -7.15 -35.76 -27.28
C PHE A 125 -6.55 -35.22 -25.97
N ASN A 126 -5.25 -34.92 -25.93
CA ASN A 126 -4.62 -34.39 -24.73
C ASN A 126 -4.95 -32.89 -24.60
N ILE A 127 -6.00 -32.55 -23.85
CA ILE A 127 -6.30 -31.16 -23.49
C ILE A 127 -5.42 -30.80 -22.30
N THR A 128 -4.36 -30.02 -22.54
CA THR A 128 -3.64 -29.34 -21.46
C THR A 128 -4.31 -27.98 -21.27
N PRO A 129 -5.19 -27.79 -20.27
CA PRO A 129 -5.77 -26.47 -20.03
C PRO A 129 -4.68 -25.53 -19.52
N THR A 130 -4.24 -24.60 -20.38
CA THR A 130 -3.34 -23.52 -19.99
C THR A 130 -4.17 -22.34 -19.48
N ALA A 131 -4.12 -22.07 -18.18
CA ALA A 131 -4.65 -20.84 -17.59
C ALA A 131 -3.47 -19.91 -17.32
N THR A 132 -3.39 -18.79 -18.03
CA THR A 132 -2.44 -17.72 -17.74
C THR A 132 -3.19 -16.60 -17.02
N CYS A 133 -2.78 -16.26 -15.81
CA CYS A 133 -3.18 -15.01 -15.17
C CYS A 133 -2.01 -14.02 -15.25
N GLY A 134 -2.34 -12.76 -15.55
CA GLY A 134 -1.34 -11.69 -15.65
C GLY A 134 -0.73 -11.34 -14.29
N GLN A 135 0.44 -10.72 -14.32
CA GLN A 135 1.12 -10.22 -13.13
C GLN A 135 0.32 -9.03 -12.57
N ALA A 136 -0.13 -9.11 -11.32
CA ALA A 136 -0.72 -7.95 -10.65
C ALA A 136 0.37 -6.88 -10.50
N GLY A 137 0.11 -5.66 -10.99
CA GLY A 137 1.07 -4.57 -10.91
C GLY A 137 1.41 -4.21 -9.46
N SER A 138 2.59 -3.64 -9.23
CA SER A 138 2.94 -3.05 -7.93
C SER A 138 2.03 -1.85 -7.64
N HIS A 139 1.59 -1.71 -6.39
CA HIS A 139 0.83 -0.54 -5.95
C HIS A 139 1.70 0.34 -5.05
N LYS A 140 1.78 1.64 -5.38
CA LYS A 140 2.39 2.66 -4.51
C LYS A 140 1.28 3.51 -3.92
N ILE A 141 1.25 3.61 -2.61
CA ILE A 141 0.26 4.38 -1.86
C ILE A 141 1.02 5.48 -1.12
N HIS A 142 0.71 6.74 -1.45
CA HIS A 142 1.24 7.89 -0.73
C HIS A 142 0.20 8.37 0.29
N VAL A 143 0.56 8.40 1.57
CA VAL A 143 -0.33 8.88 2.64
C VAL A 143 0.26 10.14 3.26
N SER A 144 -0.37 11.29 3.02
CA SER A 144 -0.09 12.53 3.72
C SER A 144 -0.94 12.61 4.99
N LEU A 145 -0.32 12.66 6.18
CA LEU A 145 -1.07 12.90 7.41
C LEU A 145 -1.42 14.39 7.55
N TRP A 146 -0.44 15.26 7.31
CA TRP A 146 -0.61 16.72 7.39
C TRP A 146 0.50 17.46 6.62
N GLU A 147 0.23 18.65 6.09
CA GLU A 147 1.16 19.47 5.27
C GLU A 147 1.97 20.50 6.10
N ASP A 148 2.69 21.43 5.47
CA ASP A 148 3.31 22.58 6.17
C ASP A 148 2.26 23.64 6.55
N LEU A 149 2.62 24.57 7.45
CA LEU A 149 1.80 25.73 7.80
C LEU A 149 1.46 26.58 6.57
N ASP A 150 0.22 27.06 6.50
CA ASP A 150 -0.27 27.89 5.40
C ASP A 150 -0.88 29.19 5.92
N VAL A 151 -0.98 30.18 5.04
CA VAL A 151 -1.61 31.46 5.37
C VAL A 151 -3.08 31.23 5.75
N ALA A 152 -3.55 31.93 6.77
CA ALA A 152 -4.86 31.80 7.39
C ALA A 152 -5.10 30.51 8.19
N ASP A 153 -4.08 29.67 8.41
CA ASP A 153 -4.19 28.55 9.36
C ASP A 153 -4.48 29.08 10.78
N LYS A 154 -5.45 28.45 11.44
CA LYS A 154 -5.80 28.75 12.83
C LYS A 154 -4.96 27.87 13.75
N LEU A 155 -4.36 28.49 14.76
CA LEU A 155 -3.40 27.87 15.65
C LEU A 155 -3.90 27.92 17.08
N VAL A 156 -3.71 26.82 17.80
CA VAL A 156 -3.78 26.76 19.25
C VAL A 156 -2.36 26.80 19.78
N MET A 157 -2.07 27.76 20.62
CA MET A 157 -0.73 28.08 21.09
C MET A 157 -0.69 28.08 22.61
N LEU A 158 0.47 27.79 23.18
CA LEU A 158 0.74 27.88 24.60
C LEU A 158 1.76 28.98 24.85
N ARG A 159 1.42 29.94 25.72
CA ARG A 159 2.38 30.92 26.20
C ARG A 159 3.35 30.26 27.17
N VAL A 160 4.65 30.36 26.90
CA VAL A 160 5.73 29.74 27.69
C VAL A 160 6.84 30.74 28.00
N ALA A 161 7.90 30.31 28.69
CA ALA A 161 9.06 31.12 29.04
C ALA A 161 8.70 32.48 29.67
N LYS A 162 7.81 32.45 30.68
CA LYS A 162 7.30 33.66 31.38
C LYS A 162 6.64 34.70 30.46
N GLY A 163 6.08 34.27 29.33
CA GLY A 163 5.43 35.15 28.37
C GLY A 163 6.32 35.63 27.22
N GLN A 164 7.56 35.14 27.12
CA GLN A 164 8.51 35.57 26.10
C GLN A 164 8.49 34.70 24.84
N ALA A 165 7.92 33.49 24.91
CA ALA A 165 7.85 32.58 23.78
C ALA A 165 6.49 31.88 23.69
N TYR A 166 6.12 31.45 22.48
CA TYR A 166 4.81 30.91 22.18
C TYR A 166 4.97 29.60 21.42
N MET A 167 4.56 28.49 22.04
CA MET A 167 4.64 27.16 21.44
C MET A 167 3.36 26.83 20.71
N ILE A 168 3.44 26.45 19.43
CA ILE A 168 2.27 26.01 18.68
C ILE A 168 1.95 24.57 19.08
N LEU A 169 0.75 24.30 19.59
CA LEU A 169 0.34 22.95 20.00
C LEU A 169 -0.28 22.16 18.86
N TYR A 170 -1.21 22.79 18.14
CA TYR A 170 -2.00 22.16 17.10
C TYR A 170 -2.55 23.24 16.17
N ARG A 171 -2.80 22.87 14.91
CA ARG A 171 -3.44 23.70 13.90
C ARG A 171 -4.76 23.09 13.49
N ASP A 172 -5.79 23.91 13.34
CA ASP A 172 -7.10 23.42 12.92
C ASP A 172 -7.16 23.32 11.39
N LYS A 173 -6.65 22.20 10.85
CA LYS A 173 -6.80 21.81 9.44
C LYS A 173 -7.11 20.32 9.36
N LEU A 174 -8.39 19.97 9.43
CA LEU A 174 -8.86 18.60 9.22
C LEU A 174 -9.35 18.44 7.78
N SER A 175 -8.42 18.12 6.88
CA SER A 175 -8.74 17.66 5.52
C SER A 175 -7.91 16.42 5.20
N ILE A 176 -8.43 15.23 5.55
CA ILE A 176 -7.85 13.96 5.11
C ILE A 176 -8.20 13.80 3.63
N LYS A 177 -7.19 13.81 2.76
CA LYS A 177 -7.34 13.48 1.34
C LYS A 177 -6.65 12.13 1.10
N VAL A 178 -7.42 11.15 0.65
CA VAL A 178 -6.89 9.93 0.05
C VAL A 178 -6.79 10.21 -1.44
N THR A 179 -5.57 10.19 -1.99
CA THR A 179 -5.31 10.43 -3.42
C THR A 179 -4.73 9.18 -4.06
#